data_AF-A0A7W2RX39-F1
#
_entry.id   AF-A0A7W2RX39-F1
#
_cell.length_a   1.000
_cell.length_b   1.000
_cell.length_c   1.000
_cell.angle_alpha   90.00
_cell.angle_beta   90.00
_cell.angle_gamma   90.00
#
_symmetry.space_group_name_H-M   'P 1'
#
loop_
_entity.id
_entity.type
_entity.pdbx_description
1 polymer ?
#
loop_
_entity_poly.entity_id
_entity_poly.type
_entity_poly.pdbx_seq_one_letter_code
_entity_poly.pdbx_strand_id
1 'polypeptide(L)'
;MGHTRKRHYDQYSLAYKLQAILLASQQGVLAKDVAGSLGIHPIMLYRWCMEHRKGSLFTQPLMKNNQIENPPKLKKVISPEKLELAKANARIKKLEKQLSRSEEDIEILKKFERFTKENP
;
A
#
# COMPACT_ATOMS: atom_id res chain seq x y z
N MET A 1 43.96 3.30 -8.51
CA MET A 1 42.51 3.27 -8.19
C MET A 1 42.35 3.27 -6.68
N GLY A 2 41.92 4.40 -6.09
CA GLY A 2 41.90 4.57 -4.63
C GLY A 2 40.78 3.75 -3.97
N HIS A 3 41.13 2.86 -3.05
CA HIS A 3 40.18 2.11 -2.24
C HIS A 3 39.62 3.03 -1.15
N THR A 4 38.35 3.43 -1.25
CA THR A 4 37.68 4.13 -0.16
C THR A 4 37.33 3.11 0.93
N ARG A 5 37.92 3.26 2.12
CA ARG A 5 37.55 2.43 3.28
C ARG A 5 36.09 2.69 3.63
N LYS A 6 35.32 1.61 3.81
CA LYS A 6 33.92 1.71 4.27
C LYS A 6 33.90 2.32 5.68
N ARG A 7 33.34 3.52 5.80
CA ARG A 7 33.09 4.16 7.09
C ARG A 7 31.78 3.60 7.65
N HIS A 8 31.84 3.03 8.84
CA HIS A 8 30.65 2.71 9.61
C HIS A 8 30.19 3.98 10.33
N TYR A 9 28.93 4.35 10.13
CA TYR A 9 28.28 5.43 10.87
C TYR A 9 27.33 4.83 11.88
N ASP A 10 27.29 5.40 13.08
CA ASP A 10 26.29 5.06 14.08
C ASP A 10 24.90 5.41 13.56
N GLN A 11 23.98 4.48 13.66
CA GLN A 11 22.62 4.62 13.17
C GLN A 11 21.69 5.04 14.32
N TYR A 12 20.79 5.98 14.05
CA TYR A 12 19.74 6.35 14.98
C TYR A 12 18.71 5.23 15.12
N SER A 13 18.31 4.94 16.36
CA SER A 13 17.27 3.95 16.66
C SER A 13 15.91 4.35 16.08
N LEU A 14 15.05 3.36 15.80
CA LEU A 14 13.71 3.62 15.26
C LEU A 14 12.86 4.49 16.19
N ALA A 15 12.89 4.19 17.48
CA ALA A 15 12.16 4.95 18.49
C ALA A 15 12.56 6.44 18.48
N TYR A 16 13.86 6.71 18.37
CA TYR A 16 14.38 8.07 18.29
C TYR A 16 13.92 8.80 17.02
N LYS A 17 13.95 8.13 15.86
CA LYS A 17 13.41 8.71 14.61
C LYS A 17 11.92 9.02 14.72
N LEU A 18 11.13 8.13 15.32
CA LEU A 18 9.68 8.33 15.49
C LEU A 18 9.37 9.50 16.42
N GLN A 19 10.10 9.61 17.54
CA GLN A 19 9.95 10.74 18.46
C GLN A 19 10.27 12.08 17.76
N ALA A 20 11.34 12.12 16.97
CA ALA A 20 11.70 13.31 16.22
C ALA A 20 10.62 13.71 15.19
N ILE A 21 10.04 12.73 14.50
CA ILE A 21 8.93 12.96 13.54
C ILE A 21 7.66 13.42 14.24
N LEU A 22 7.33 12.85 15.40
CA LEU A 22 6.18 13.24 16.19
C LEU A 22 6.27 14.71 16.61
N LEU A 23 7.44 15.13 17.08
CA LEU A 23 7.72 16.54 17.43
C LEU A 23 7.60 17.44 16.19
N ALA A 24 8.12 17.01 15.05
CA ALA A 24 8.03 17.76 13.79
C ALA A 24 6.63 17.81 13.18
N SER A 25 5.69 16.96 13.62
CA SER A 25 4.32 16.93 13.12
C SER A 25 3.39 17.91 13.86
N GLN A 26 3.87 18.58 14.91
CA GLN A 26 3.09 19.55 15.67
C GLN A 26 2.84 20.83 14.85
N GLN A 27 1.65 21.42 14.99
CA GLN A 27 1.26 22.60 14.22
C GLN A 27 2.13 23.80 14.58
N GLY A 28 2.65 24.51 13.57
CA GLY A 28 3.50 25.69 13.77
C GLY A 28 4.96 25.40 14.10
N VAL A 29 5.38 24.14 14.17
CA VAL A 29 6.76 23.76 14.47
C VAL A 29 7.58 23.59 13.19
N LEU A 30 8.71 24.28 13.09
CA LEU A 30 9.64 24.12 11.98
C LEU A 30 10.57 22.94 12.23
N ALA A 31 10.77 22.10 11.20
CA ALA A 31 11.70 20.97 11.28
C ALA A 31 13.14 21.41 11.59
N LYS A 32 13.52 22.64 11.22
CA LYS A 32 14.84 23.22 11.55
C LYS A 32 15.03 23.37 13.06
N ASP A 33 14.00 23.80 13.78
CA ASP A 33 14.08 24.10 15.21
C ASP A 33 14.10 22.80 16.03
N VAL A 34 13.28 21.82 15.62
CA VAL A 34 13.28 20.47 16.21
C VAL A 34 14.63 19.78 16.00
N ALA A 35 15.20 19.91 14.79
CA ALA A 35 16.52 19.38 14.48
C ALA A 35 17.62 20.05 15.31
N GLY A 36 17.56 21.38 15.47
CA GLY A 36 18.48 22.14 16.34
C GLY A 36 18.43 21.70 17.80
N SER A 37 17.23 21.47 18.34
CA SER A 37 17.02 20.99 19.70
C SER A 37 17.52 19.54 19.92
N LEU A 38 17.31 18.66 18.94
CA LEU A 38 17.75 17.27 19.01
C LEU A 38 19.23 17.07 18.65
N GLY A 39 19.93 18.12 18.16
CA GLY A 39 21.31 18.03 17.69
C GLY A 39 21.47 17.21 16.40
N ILE A 40 20.41 17.12 15.58
CA ILE A 40 20.38 16.36 14.33
C ILE A 40 20.46 17.35 13.16
N HIS A 41 21.02 16.93 12.02
CA HIS A 41 20.96 17.72 10.80
C HIS A 41 19.51 17.83 10.26
N PRO A 42 18.98 19.03 9.94
CA PRO A 42 17.59 19.21 9.48
C PRO A 42 17.19 18.33 8.28
N ILE A 43 18.12 18.14 7.33
CA ILE A 43 17.92 17.25 6.16
C ILE A 43 17.58 15.81 6.59
N MET A 44 18.17 15.29 7.67
CA MET A 44 17.85 13.95 8.17
C MET A 44 16.42 13.88 8.68
N LEU A 45 15.96 14.90 9.40
CA LEU A 45 14.60 14.96 9.91
C LEU A 45 13.58 15.05 8.77
N TYR A 46 13.84 15.86 7.74
CA TYR A 46 13.02 15.91 6.52
C TYR A 46 12.95 14.54 5.83
N ARG A 47 14.09 13.86 5.70
CA ARG A 47 14.15 12.52 5.10
C ARG A 47 13.31 11.52 5.89
N TRP A 48 13.39 11.53 7.22
CA TRP A 48 12.58 10.65 8.07
C TRP A 48 11.08 10.94 7.94
N CYS A 49 10.67 12.21 7.95
CA CYS A 49 9.27 12.59 7.71
C CYS A 49 8.76 12.10 6.35
N MET A 50 9.58 12.17 5.30
CA MET A 50 9.24 11.62 3.98
C MET A 50 9.13 10.10 3.99
N GLU A 51 10.08 9.40 4.62
CA GLU A 51 10.08 7.95 4.75
C GLU A 51 8.85 7.47 5.57
N HIS A 52 8.40 8.26 6.56
CA HIS A 52 7.17 7.99 7.34
C HIS A 52 5.93 8.08 6.46
N ARG A 53 5.80 9.17 5.69
CA ARG A 53 4.67 9.37 4.76
C ARG A 53 4.60 8.27 3.69
N LYS A 54 5.76 7.76 3.25
CA LYS A 54 5.86 6.67 2.27
C LYS A 54 5.68 5.27 2.89
N GLY A 55 5.60 5.14 4.21
CA GLY A 55 5.53 3.86 4.92
C GLY A 55 6.81 3.02 4.86
N SER A 56 7.94 3.60 4.44
CA SER A 56 9.21 2.89 4.21
C SER A 56 10.14 2.89 5.44
N LEU A 57 9.91 3.76 6.43
CA LEU A 57 10.71 3.81 7.67
C LEU A 57 10.89 2.46 8.36
N PHE A 58 9.86 1.61 8.33
CA PHE A 58 9.83 0.31 8.99
C PHE A 58 10.44 -0.83 8.15
N THR A 59 10.84 -0.54 6.91
CA THR A 59 11.22 -1.57 5.91
C THR A 59 12.72 -1.61 5.63
N GLN A 60 13.52 -0.69 6.17
CA GLN A 60 14.96 -0.70 5.97
C GLN A 60 15.56 -1.99 6.58
N PRO A 61 16.17 -2.88 5.78
CA PRO A 61 16.62 -4.19 6.23
C PRO A 61 17.73 -4.13 7.30
N LEU A 62 18.39 -2.99 7.44
CA LEU A 62 19.48 -2.73 8.41
C LEU A 62 18.97 -2.29 9.80
N MET A 63 17.67 -1.97 9.94
CA MET A 63 17.04 -1.64 11.23
C MET A 63 16.28 -2.83 11.83
N LYS A 64 16.54 -4.04 11.34
CA LYS A 64 16.11 -5.27 11.99
C LYS A 64 16.99 -5.51 13.21
N ASN A 65 16.60 -4.91 14.32
CA ASN A 65 16.97 -5.48 15.61
C ASN A 65 16.49 -6.93 15.58
N ASN A 66 17.41 -7.90 15.68
CA ASN A 66 17.14 -9.34 15.66
C ASN A 66 16.33 -9.82 16.89
N GLN A 67 15.56 -8.95 17.54
CA GLN A 67 14.77 -9.24 18.75
C GLN A 67 13.38 -8.58 18.74
N ILE A 68 12.90 -8.11 17.59
CA ILE A 68 11.49 -7.77 17.45
C ILE A 68 10.92 -8.79 16.48
N GLU A 69 10.31 -9.83 17.05
CA GLU A 69 9.40 -10.72 16.35
C GLU A 69 8.57 -9.88 15.39
N ASN A 70 8.63 -10.19 14.09
CA ASN A 70 7.90 -9.44 13.07
C ASN A 70 6.49 -9.17 13.59
N PRO A 71 6.06 -7.91 13.82
CA PRO A 71 4.68 -7.67 14.19
C PRO A 71 3.84 -8.28 13.07
N PRO A 72 2.91 -9.18 13.39
CA PRO A 72 2.15 -9.92 12.37
C PRO A 72 1.56 -8.88 11.44
N LYS A 73 1.83 -9.01 10.14
CA LYS A 73 1.32 -8.13 9.08
C LYS A 73 -0.08 -7.70 9.49
N LEU A 74 -0.22 -6.45 9.95
CA LEU A 74 -1.49 -5.96 10.47
C LEU A 74 -2.47 -6.17 9.33
N LYS A 75 -3.37 -7.14 9.48
CA LYS A 75 -4.48 -7.35 8.58
C LYS A 75 -5.14 -5.98 8.56
N LYS A 76 -5.03 -5.25 7.44
CA LYS A 76 -5.78 -3.99 7.28
C LYS A 76 -7.18 -4.33 7.73
N VAL A 77 -7.68 -3.66 8.78
CA VAL A 77 -9.03 -3.86 9.27
C VAL A 77 -9.92 -3.42 8.12
N ILE A 78 -10.31 -4.38 7.28
CA ILE A 78 -11.17 -4.14 6.15
C ILE A 78 -12.52 -3.84 6.78
N SER A 79 -12.97 -2.60 6.69
CA SER A 79 -14.33 -2.22 7.11
C SER A 79 -15.32 -3.25 6.54
N PRO A 80 -16.32 -3.71 7.33
CA PRO A 80 -17.30 -4.68 6.86
C PRO A 80 -17.98 -4.23 5.57
N GLU A 81 -18.20 -2.92 5.41
CA GLU A 81 -18.75 -2.31 4.19
C GLU A 81 -17.90 -2.61 2.94
N LYS A 82 -16.57 -2.57 3.08
CA LYS A 82 -15.65 -2.83 1.96
C LYS A 82 -15.65 -4.30 1.56
N LEU A 83 -15.88 -5.19 2.52
CA LEU A 83 -16.02 -6.63 2.27
C LEU A 83 -17.35 -6.92 1.55
N GLU A 84 -18.44 -6.31 2.00
CA GLU A 84 -19.75 -6.42 1.34
C GLU A 84 -19.73 -5.83 -0.07
N LEU A 85 -19.08 -4.68 -0.27
CA LEU A 85 -18.90 -4.10 -1.61
C LEU A 85 -18.13 -5.03 -2.55
N ALA A 86 -17.09 -5.70 -2.04
CA ALA A 86 -16.33 -6.68 -2.84
C ALA A 86 -17.19 -7.89 -3.24
N LYS A 87 -18.03 -8.40 -2.32
CA LYS A 87 -18.98 -9.49 -2.62
C LYS A 87 -20.04 -9.06 -3.64
N ALA A 88 -20.60 -7.86 -3.49
CA ALA A 88 -21.59 -7.31 -4.40
C ALA A 88 -21.01 -7.19 -5.83
N ASN A 89 -19.81 -6.61 -5.97
CA ASN A 89 -19.13 -6.50 -7.26
C ASN A 89 -18.86 -7.87 -7.90
N ALA A 90 -18.45 -8.86 -7.10
CA ALA A 90 -18.26 -10.22 -7.60
C ALA A 90 -19.58 -10.86 -8.08
N ARG A 91 -20.69 -10.57 -7.40
CA ARG A 91 -22.03 -11.06 -7.80
C ARG A 91 -22.51 -10.41 -9.08
N ILE A 92 -22.35 -9.09 -9.22
CA ILE A 92 -22.70 -8.33 -10.43
C ILE A 92 -21.96 -8.92 -11.64
N LYS A 93 -20.64 -9.08 -11.53
CA LYS A 93 -19.82 -9.66 -12.60
C LYS A 93 -20.27 -11.07 -13.01
N LYS A 94 -20.74 -11.88 -12.05
CA LYS A 94 -21.26 -13.23 -12.34
C LYS A 94 -22.58 -13.17 -13.10
N LEU A 95 -23.48 -12.27 -12.71
CA LEU A 95 -24.78 -12.08 -13.35
C LEU A 95 -24.64 -11.55 -14.78
N GLU A 96 -23.76 -10.56 -15.00
CA GLU A 96 -23.45 -10.03 -16.34
C GLU A 96 -22.96 -11.13 -17.28
N LYS A 97 -22.07 -12.01 -16.79
CA LYS A 97 -21.59 -13.15 -17.57
C LYS A 97 -22.71 -14.14 -17.93
N GLN A 98 -23.68 -14.35 -17.04
CA GLN A 98 -24.82 -15.22 -17.31
C GLN A 98 -25.79 -14.61 -18.32
N LEU A 99 -26.05 -13.29 -18.22
CA LEU A 99 -26.89 -12.57 -19.19
C LEU A 99 -26.28 -12.64 -20.59
N SER A 100 -24.99 -12.30 -20.72
CA SER A 100 -24.28 -12.40 -22.00
C SER A 100 -24.34 -13.82 -22.59
N ARG A 101 -24.23 -14.86 -21.75
CA ARG A 101 -24.35 -16.25 -22.23
C ARG A 101 -25.75 -16.57 -22.74
N SER A 102 -26.78 -16.16 -22.00
CA SER A 102 -28.18 -16.38 -22.42
C SER A 102 -28.51 -15.60 -23.69
N GLU A 103 -27.96 -14.41 -23.87
CA GLU A 103 -28.13 -13.59 -25.08
C GLU A 103 -27.50 -14.28 -26.31
N GLU A 104 -26.29 -14.84 -26.17
CA GLU A 104 -25.65 -15.68 -27.21
C GLU A 104 -26.54 -16.87 -27.58
N ASP A 105 -27.07 -17.59 -26.59
CA ASP A 105 -27.93 -18.76 -26.82
C ASP A 105 -29.22 -18.37 -27.58
N ILE A 106 -29.86 -17.25 -27.20
CA ILE A 106 -31.05 -16.72 -27.89
C ILE A 106 -30.73 -16.34 -29.34
N GLU A 107 -29.58 -15.71 -29.59
CA GLU A 107 -29.17 -15.33 -30.94
C GLU A 107 -28.97 -16.56 -31.84
N ILE A 108 -28.33 -17.60 -31.31
CA ILE A 108 -28.13 -18.88 -32.01
C ILE A 108 -29.49 -19.52 -32.34
N LEU A 109 -30.41 -19.58 -31.37
CA LEU A 109 -31.73 -20.17 -31.58
C LEU A 109 -32.54 -19.41 -32.63
N LYS A 110 -32.56 -18.07 -32.58
CA LYS A 110 -33.23 -17.24 -33.59
C LYS A 110 -32.64 -17.45 -34.98
N LYS A 111 -31.31 -17.61 -35.08
CA LYS A 111 -30.65 -17.92 -36.35
C LYS A 111 -31.05 -19.30 -36.87
N PHE A 112 -31.16 -20.28 -35.98
CA PHE A 112 -31.63 -21.63 -36.31
C PHE A 112 -33.08 -21.64 -36.81
N GLU A 113 -33.99 -20.94 -36.12
CA GLU A 113 -35.39 -20.81 -36.54
C GLU A 113 -35.53 -20.18 -37.92
N ARG A 114 -34.70 -19.18 -38.25
CA ARG A 114 -34.67 -18.60 -39.59
C ARG A 114 -34.20 -19.62 -40.63
N PHE A 115 -33.14 -20.36 -40.32
CA PHE A 115 -32.58 -21.37 -41.22
C PHE A 115 -33.59 -22.48 -41.54
N THR A 116 -34.30 -23.00 -40.54
CA THR A 116 -35.34 -24.04 -40.74
C THR A 116 -36.55 -23.53 -41.51
N LYS A 117 -36.86 -22.23 -41.40
CA LYS A 117 -37.95 -21.61 -42.17
C LYS A 117 -37.58 -21.38 -43.64
N GLU A 118 -36.31 -21.10 -43.93
CA GLU A 118 -35.78 -20.91 -45.29
C GLU A 118 -35.47 -22.24 -46.01
N ASN A 119 -35.14 -23.31 -45.25
CA ASN A 119 -34.85 -24.65 -45.77
C ASN A 119 -35.81 -25.67 -45.12
N PRO A 120 -37.05 -25.81 -45.65
CA PRO A 120 -38.04 -26.75 -45.13
C PRO A 120 -37.69 -28.22 -45.35
#